data_AF-A0A349CWY5-F1
#
_entry.id   AF-A0A349CWY5-F1
#
_cell.length_a   1.000
_cell.length_b   1.000
_cell.length_c   1.000
_cell.angle_alpha   90.00
_cell.angle_beta   90.00
_cell.angle_gamma   90.00
#
_symmetry.space_group_name_H-M   'P 1'
#
loop_
_entity.id
_entity.type
_entity.pdbx_description
1 polymer ?
#
loop_
_entity_poly.entity_id
_entity_poly.type
_entity_poly.pdbx_seq_one_letter_code
_entity_poly.pdbx_strand_id
1 'polypeptide(L)'
;PPILGMLAIEDTLALIDDAGMPAIREKSIELTTFALEVVVEELAPLGVEVASPIDTASRGGHVTLRHPLMRQVTAALWRRDVIPDYRDPDGLRIGLSPLSTSFAETLTGLLAVRDTLLRLIPAD
;
A
#
# COMPACT_ATOMS: atom_id res chain seq x y z
N PRO A 1 -30.99 4.89 -15.01
CA PRO A 1 -29.90 4.02 -14.52
C PRO A 1 -28.69 4.03 -15.48
N PRO A 2 -27.44 4.07 -14.98
CA PRO A 2 -26.24 4.03 -15.80
C PRO A 2 -25.93 2.59 -16.25
N ILE A 3 -26.74 2.04 -17.15
CA ILE A 3 -26.71 0.62 -17.56
C ILE A 3 -25.32 0.15 -17.99
N LEU A 4 -24.61 0.95 -18.79
CA LEU A 4 -23.27 0.60 -19.27
C LEU A 4 -22.25 0.44 -18.12
N GLY A 5 -22.34 1.27 -17.09
CA GLY A 5 -21.46 1.17 -15.93
C GLY A 5 -21.79 -0.03 -15.04
N MET A 6 -23.05 -0.47 -15.00
CA MET A 6 -23.47 -1.64 -14.24
C MET A 6 -22.99 -2.95 -14.88
N LEU A 7 -23.02 -3.05 -16.21
CA LEU A 7 -22.52 -4.22 -16.93
C LEU A 7 -21.03 -4.49 -16.66
N ALA A 8 -20.22 -3.43 -16.56
CA ALA A 8 -18.78 -3.56 -16.29
C ALA A 8 -18.44 -4.11 -14.88
N ILE A 9 -19.40 -4.12 -13.95
CA ILE A 9 -19.21 -4.61 -12.58
C ILE A 9 -19.41 -6.13 -12.49
N GLU A 10 -20.17 -6.73 -13.42
CA GLU A 10 -20.58 -8.14 -13.35
C GLU A 10 -19.40 -9.11 -13.21
N ASP A 11 -18.34 -8.93 -14.01
CA ASP A 11 -17.15 -9.78 -13.96
C ASP A 11 -16.40 -9.63 -12.63
N THR A 12 -16.39 -8.43 -12.04
CA THR A 12 -15.75 -8.19 -10.74
C THR A 12 -16.55 -8.86 -9.63
N LEU A 13 -17.89 -8.85 -9.71
CA LEU A 13 -18.74 -9.55 -8.74
C LEU A 13 -18.56 -11.06 -8.85
N ALA A 14 -18.52 -11.62 -10.06
CA ALA A 14 -18.27 -13.03 -10.28
C ALA A 14 -16.92 -13.48 -9.69
N LEU A 15 -15.87 -12.66 -9.85
CA LEU A 15 -14.55 -12.92 -9.24
C LEU A 15 -14.60 -12.86 -7.70
N ILE A 16 -15.34 -11.92 -7.13
CA ILE A 16 -15.51 -11.81 -5.67
C ILE A 16 -16.29 -13.01 -5.12
N ASP A 17 -17.32 -13.46 -5.83
CA ASP A 17 -18.12 -14.63 -5.44
C ASP A 17 -17.31 -15.92 -5.52
N ASP A 18 -16.47 -16.08 -6.54
CA ASP A 18 -15.56 -17.23 -6.69
C ASP A 18 -14.49 -17.27 -5.59
N ALA A 19 -13.84 -16.12 -5.32
CA ALA A 19 -12.81 -16.03 -4.30
C ALA A 19 -13.37 -16.09 -2.87
N GLY A 20 -14.52 -15.48 -2.63
CA GLY A 20 -15.17 -15.36 -1.34
C GLY A 20 -14.58 -14.27 -0.43
N MET A 21 -15.46 -13.51 0.23
CA MET A 21 -15.06 -12.45 1.17
C MET A 21 -14.13 -12.90 2.31
N PRO A 22 -14.29 -14.10 2.92
CA PRO A 22 -13.38 -14.57 3.96
C PRO A 22 -11.92 -14.66 3.49
N ALA A 23 -11.67 -15.28 2.33
CA ALA A 23 -10.33 -15.44 1.77
C ALA A 23 -9.73 -14.09 1.32
N ILE A 24 -10.56 -13.22 0.73
CA ILE A 24 -10.15 -11.84 0.38
C ILE A 24 -9.70 -11.09 1.65
N ARG A 25 -10.46 -11.21 2.75
CA ARG A 25 -10.11 -10.55 4.01
C ARG A 25 -8.86 -11.13 4.64
N GLU A 26 -8.70 -12.46 4.64
CA GLU A 26 -7.51 -13.14 5.13
C GLU A 26 -6.26 -12.62 4.42
N LYS A 27 -6.23 -12.67 3.08
CA LYS A 27 -5.09 -12.14 2.29
C LYS A 27 -4.87 -10.64 2.48
N SER A 28 -5.93 -9.86 2.71
CA SER A 28 -5.81 -8.43 3.05
C SER A 28 -5.06 -8.21 4.36
N ILE A 29 -5.36 -9.02 5.38
CA ILE A 29 -4.66 -8.97 6.67
C ILE A 29 -3.20 -9.37 6.47
N GLU A 30 -2.94 -10.48 5.77
CA GLU A 30 -1.57 -10.95 5.50
C GLU A 30 -0.73 -9.92 4.75
N LEU A 31 -1.24 -9.36 3.64
CA LEU A 31 -0.53 -8.34 2.85
C LEU A 31 -0.19 -7.11 3.69
N THR A 32 -1.15 -6.62 4.49
CA THR A 32 -0.92 -5.44 5.33
C THR A 32 -0.01 -5.73 6.51
N THR A 33 -0.05 -6.93 7.10
CA THR A 33 0.89 -7.36 8.15
C THR A 33 2.30 -7.48 7.59
N PHE A 34 2.47 -8.15 6.44
CA PHE A 34 3.74 -8.23 5.73
C PHE A 34 4.31 -6.84 5.42
N ALA A 35 3.48 -5.91 4.94
CA ALA A 35 3.90 -4.54 4.68
C ALA A 35 4.42 -3.84 5.96
N LEU A 36 3.79 -4.07 7.12
CA LEU A 36 4.24 -3.51 8.39
C LEU A 36 5.59 -4.10 8.83
N GLU A 37 5.80 -5.40 8.65
CA GLU A 37 7.08 -6.07 8.93
C GLU A 37 8.21 -5.46 8.11
N VAL A 38 8.01 -5.32 6.79
CA VAL A 38 8.98 -4.68 5.88
C VAL A 38 9.22 -3.22 6.27
N VAL A 39 8.18 -2.47 6.68
CA VAL A 39 8.37 -1.08 7.13
C VAL A 39 9.25 -1.01 8.37
N VAL A 40 9.04 -1.90 9.34
CA VAL A 40 9.83 -1.95 10.58
C VAL A 40 11.30 -2.25 10.28
N GLU A 41 11.57 -3.18 9.37
CA GLU A 41 12.94 -3.59 9.02
C GLU A 41 13.65 -2.57 8.13
N GLU A 42 12.99 -2.09 7.09
CA GLU A 42 13.64 -1.39 5.97
C GLU A 42 13.44 0.14 5.98
N LEU A 43 12.35 0.62 6.58
CA LEU A 43 11.93 2.03 6.47
C LEU A 43 12.00 2.78 7.80
N ALA A 44 11.75 2.10 8.93
CA ALA A 44 11.90 2.71 10.26
C ALA A 44 13.32 3.25 10.52
N PRO A 45 14.42 2.60 10.08
CA PRO A 45 15.77 3.17 10.20
C PRO A 45 15.95 4.51 9.44
N LEU A 46 15.08 4.79 8.46
CA LEU A 46 15.06 6.04 7.70
C LEU A 46 14.07 7.07 8.25
N GLY A 47 13.53 6.84 9.46
CA GLY A 47 12.59 7.74 10.14
C GLY A 47 11.14 7.59 9.68
N VAL A 48 10.79 6.54 8.93
CA VAL A 48 9.40 6.30 8.52
C VAL A 48 8.59 5.71 9.67
N GLU A 49 7.42 6.29 9.93
CA GLU A 49 6.49 5.83 10.95
C GLU A 49 5.22 5.23 10.33
N VAL A 50 4.61 4.26 11.02
CA VAL A 50 3.29 3.73 10.64
C VAL A 50 2.21 4.58 11.30
N ALA A 51 1.30 5.15 10.49
CA ALA A 51 0.16 5.93 10.97
C ALA A 51 -1.15 5.13 11.08
N SER A 52 -1.23 3.96 10.42
CA SER A 52 -2.39 3.06 10.52
C SER A 52 -2.39 2.22 11.81
N PRO A 53 -3.55 1.75 12.29
CA PRO A 53 -3.62 0.83 13.42
C PRO A 53 -2.83 -0.47 13.17
N ILE A 54 -2.10 -0.93 14.20
CA ILE A 54 -1.40 -2.22 14.19
C ILE A 54 -2.39 -3.38 14.31
N ASP A 55 -3.42 -3.21 15.14
CA ASP A 55 -4.50 -4.20 15.30
C ASP A 55 -5.24 -4.43 13.97
N THR A 56 -5.22 -5.68 13.53
CA THR A 56 -5.83 -6.12 12.27
C THR A 56 -7.34 -5.99 12.29
N ALA A 57 -7.99 -6.13 13.46
CA ALA A 57 -9.44 -5.96 13.60
C ALA A 57 -9.87 -4.50 13.38
N SER A 58 -8.95 -3.55 13.62
CA SER A 58 -9.15 -2.12 13.45
C SER A 58 -8.57 -1.55 12.15
N ARG A 59 -8.08 -2.42 11.23
CA ARG A 59 -7.42 -2.01 9.96
C ARG A 59 -8.06 -2.65 8.72
N GLY A 60 -8.22 -1.85 7.66
CA GLY A 60 -8.63 -2.29 6.32
C GLY A 60 -7.47 -2.82 5.45
N GLY A 61 -7.65 -2.82 4.13
CA GLY A 61 -6.65 -3.30 3.16
C GLY A 61 -5.64 -2.26 2.67
N HIS A 62 -5.32 -1.27 3.51
CA HIS A 62 -4.30 -0.27 3.21
C HIS A 62 -3.52 0.08 4.47
N VAL A 63 -2.31 0.60 4.28
CA VAL A 63 -1.45 1.12 5.35
C VAL A 63 -1.03 2.54 4.97
N THR A 64 -1.02 3.44 5.95
CA THR A 64 -0.48 4.79 5.80
C THR A 64 0.84 4.88 6.54
N LEU A 65 1.89 5.27 5.82
CA LEU A 65 3.22 5.59 6.34
C LEU A 65 3.35 7.10 6.47
N ARG A 66 4.21 7.58 7.37
CA ARG A 66 4.47 9.01 7.59
C ARG A 66 5.96 9.31 7.55
N HIS A 67 6.33 10.35 6.80
CA HIS A 67 7.68 10.93 6.79
C HIS A 67 7.63 12.31 6.11
N PRO A 68 8.41 13.33 6.57
CA PRO A 68 8.41 14.68 5.99
C PRO A 68 8.67 14.75 4.47
N LEU A 69 9.34 13.74 3.93
CA LEU A 69 9.67 13.65 2.50
C LEU A 69 8.62 12.88 1.67
N MET A 70 7.50 12.42 2.24
CA MET A 70 6.56 11.56 1.51
C MET A 70 5.96 12.21 0.26
N ARG A 71 5.83 13.54 0.23
CA ARG A 71 5.40 14.26 -0.97
C ARG A 71 6.38 14.07 -2.13
N GLN A 72 7.67 14.18 -1.85
CA GLN A 72 8.75 14.04 -2.82
C GLN A 72 8.94 12.57 -3.23
N VAL A 73 8.86 11.66 -2.25
CA VAL A 73 8.90 10.22 -2.46
C VAL A 73 7.76 9.79 -3.40
N THR A 74 6.52 10.19 -3.13
CA THR A 74 5.36 9.86 -3.99
C THR A 74 5.59 10.30 -5.43
N ALA A 75 6.01 11.55 -5.63
CA ALA A 75 6.29 12.08 -6.97
C ALA A 75 7.42 11.34 -7.69
N ALA A 76 8.42 10.83 -6.97
CA ALA A 76 9.49 10.03 -7.55
C ALA A 76 9.05 8.58 -7.86
N LEU A 77 8.19 7.99 -7.03
CA LEU A 77 7.64 6.65 -7.22
C LEU A 77 6.73 6.56 -8.44
N TRP A 78 5.89 7.58 -8.68
CA TRP A 78 5.01 7.62 -9.85
C TRP A 78 5.78 7.58 -11.18
N ARG A 79 6.99 8.16 -11.23
CA ARG A 79 7.87 8.06 -12.41
C ARG A 79 8.46 6.67 -12.64
N ARG A 80 8.31 5.76 -11.67
CA ARG A 80 8.78 4.37 -11.70
C ARG A 80 7.62 3.37 -11.67
N ASP A 81 6.40 3.83 -11.95
CA ASP A 81 5.17 3.03 -11.96
C ASP A 81 4.83 2.37 -10.61
N VAL A 82 5.30 2.97 -9.50
CA VAL A 82 4.86 2.61 -8.15
C VAL A 82 3.88 3.69 -7.71
N ILE A 83 2.59 3.35 -7.59
CA ILE A 83 1.49 4.33 -7.52
C ILE A 83 0.78 4.35 -6.15
N PRO A 84 1.43 4.84 -5.07
CA PRO A 84 0.76 5.14 -3.81
C PRO A 84 0.05 6.50 -3.87
N ASP A 85 -0.76 6.78 -2.86
CA ASP A 85 -1.52 8.02 -2.70
C ASP A 85 -0.92 8.87 -1.57
N TYR A 86 -0.58 10.14 -1.86
CA TYR A 86 -0.06 11.06 -0.84
C TYR A 86 -1.20 11.67 -0.02
N ARG A 87 -0.98 11.85 1.29
CA ARG A 87 -1.94 12.43 2.24
C ARG A 87 -1.28 13.47 3.13
N ASP A 88 -1.77 14.71 3.10
CA ASP A 88 -1.23 15.76 3.96
C ASP A 88 -1.39 15.43 5.47
N PRO A 89 -0.42 15.85 6.31
CA PRO A 89 0.76 16.65 5.96
C PRO A 89 1.95 15.85 5.43
N ASP A 90 2.06 14.54 5.70
CA ASP A 90 3.32 13.78 5.48
C ASP A 90 3.08 12.29 5.17
N GLY A 91 1.88 11.94 4.73
CA GLY A 91 1.39 10.59 4.57
C GLY A 91 1.65 9.99 3.20
N LEU A 92 2.03 8.72 3.17
CA LEU A 92 2.05 7.86 2.00
C LEU A 92 1.12 6.67 2.25
N ARG A 93 -0.02 6.60 1.57
CA ARG A 93 -0.97 5.52 1.71
C ARG A 93 -0.76 4.49 0.61
N ILE A 94 -0.51 3.25 1.02
CA ILE A 94 -0.37 2.08 0.15
C ILE A 94 -1.64 1.23 0.25
N GLY A 95 -2.35 1.06 -0.88
CA GLY A 95 -3.49 0.16 -0.99
C GLY A 95 -3.05 -1.20 -1.50
N LEU A 96 -3.39 -2.27 -0.78
CA LEU A 96 -2.97 -3.64 -1.10
C LEU A 96 -4.21 -4.46 -1.44
N SER A 97 -4.62 -4.42 -2.70
CA SER A 97 -5.84 -5.08 -3.18
C SER A 97 -5.62 -6.60 -3.22
N PRO A 98 -6.34 -7.40 -2.40
CA PRO A 98 -6.04 -8.83 -2.29
C PRO A 98 -6.21 -9.62 -3.59
N LEU A 99 -7.09 -9.17 -4.49
CA LEU A 99 -7.38 -9.85 -5.75
C LEU A 99 -6.30 -9.63 -6.82
N SER A 100 -5.48 -8.58 -6.70
CA SER A 100 -4.54 -8.18 -7.76
C SER A 100 -3.12 -7.92 -7.28
N THR A 101 -2.92 -7.66 -5.99
CA THR A 101 -1.60 -7.38 -5.42
C THR A 101 -0.98 -8.66 -4.86
N SER A 102 0.28 -8.90 -5.23
CA SER A 102 1.13 -9.94 -4.65
C SER A 102 2.01 -9.41 -3.52
N PHE A 103 2.51 -10.33 -2.68
CA PHE A 103 3.54 -10.01 -1.68
C PHE A 103 4.83 -9.49 -2.32
N ALA A 104 5.22 -10.04 -3.48
CA ALA A 104 6.41 -9.61 -4.20
C ALA A 104 6.30 -8.16 -4.72
N GLU A 105 5.14 -7.77 -5.26
CA GLU A 105 4.88 -6.38 -5.64
C GLU A 105 4.84 -5.45 -4.42
N THR A 106 4.28 -5.92 -3.31
CA THR A 106 4.25 -5.17 -2.05
C THR A 106 5.66 -4.88 -1.55
N LEU A 107 6.54 -5.89 -1.53
CA LEU A 107 7.95 -5.75 -1.19
C LEU A 107 8.65 -4.79 -2.16
N THR A 108 8.46 -4.99 -3.47
CA THR A 108 9.08 -4.17 -4.52
C THR A 108 8.70 -2.69 -4.35
N GLY A 109 7.42 -2.39 -4.08
CA GLY A 109 6.95 -1.03 -3.84
C GLY A 109 7.56 -0.41 -2.58
N LEU A 110 7.66 -1.16 -1.48
CA LEU A 110 8.26 -0.68 -0.23
C LEU A 110 9.77 -0.47 -0.34
N LEU A 111 10.50 -1.34 -1.03
CA LEU A 111 11.92 -1.14 -1.31
C LEU A 111 12.14 0.07 -2.24
N ALA A 112 11.23 0.34 -3.18
CA ALA A 112 11.29 1.56 -3.97
C ALA A 112 11.11 2.82 -3.11
N VAL A 113 10.31 2.78 -2.04
CA VAL A 113 10.22 3.86 -1.02
C VAL A 113 11.59 4.06 -0.36
N ARG A 114 12.19 2.96 0.16
CA ARG A 114 13.51 2.97 0.82
C ARG A 114 14.57 3.60 -0.08
N ASP A 115 14.72 3.08 -1.30
CA ASP A 115 15.73 3.53 -2.26
C ASP A 115 15.52 4.98 -2.70
N THR A 116 14.28 5.48 -2.60
CA THR A 116 13.97 6.89 -2.88
C THR A 116 14.33 7.77 -1.70
N LEU A 117 14.03 7.34 -0.47
CA LEU A 117 14.45 8.04 0.74
C LEU A 117 15.97 8.13 0.85
N LEU A 118 16.71 7.04 0.61
CA LEU A 118 18.17 7.01 0.62
C LEU A 118 18.82 7.98 -0.38
N ARG A 119 18.13 8.34 -1.47
CA ARG A 119 18.60 9.34 -2.44
C ARG A 119 18.25 10.78 -2.05
N LEU A 120 17.23 10.97 -1.21
CA LEU A 120 16.74 12.29 -0.80
C LEU A 120 17.33 12.73 0.55
N ILE A 121 17.67 11.77 1.42
CA ILE A 121 18.37 12.02 2.67
C ILE A 121 19.86 12.17 2.33
N PRO A 122 20.49 13.32 2.59
CA PRO A 122 21.93 13.49 2.39
C PRO A 122 22.72 12.46 3.21
N ALA A 123 23.82 11.95 2.66
CA ALA A 123 24.83 11.29 3.48
C ALA A 123 25.57 12.39 4.26
N ASP A 124 25.61 12.27 5.59
CA ASP A 124 26.46 13.10 6.45
C ASP A 124 27.95 12.90 6.13
#